data_AF-A0A0B4F0T3-F1
#
_entry.id   AF-A0A0B4F0T3-F1
#
_cell.length_a   1.000
_cell.length_b   1.000
_cell.length_c   1.000
_cell.angle_alpha   90.00
_cell.angle_beta   90.00
_cell.angle_gamma   90.00
#
_symmetry.space_group_name_H-M   'P 1'
#
loop_
_entity.id
_entity.type
_entity.pdbx_description
1 polymer ?
#
loop_
_entity_poly.entity_id
_entity_poly.type
_entity_poly.pdbx_seq_one_letter_code
_entity_poly.pdbx_strand_id
1 'polypeptide(L)'
;MFLSVLAASLFTTASLAREIRPLHPVGVAVVSRDEDLLEKYRGQVTRLHDAISNATQCYTDFIDNLHKPEPDTLHSINACGDKNEAARAELAAAHEIARSPAFPSDKLFSAQLPDVLDSRTSLQGPWTKDLQDRVHQLTLESLNAVEASKRAALLPEYRKHVTALYDHLSKAVTCYEAYDNNVQKPGANPDSIDACDTEYDAVARSLRDARNTAYQPDFPDGNWLFEAKIPDMRDSRNQKKLDELRDAAKHAFEIKDQAKLVENYHEQVTDLQRRLASATKCYVDYIDHIHREDITDEGYKSRADQACNEAYRQIQAKLTEVRAAASKPNFPGASWLFNAHLPDITDGRAELQSEWTKNLEGKLRELTQAADRADRAGIQADDKLTQFNATVLQEVVPLVNKTAMETAEVLVKYVALNLLTQGKTAEDVKDAANKALLGFVKGLGHDMVDGVLKDVAAAEDKE
;
A
#
# COMPACT_ATOMS: atom_id res chain seq x y z
N MET A 1 -16.59 35.15 67.53
CA MET A 1 -17.29 36.46 67.52
C MET A 1 -18.76 36.20 67.82
N PHE A 2 -19.24 36.75 68.94
CA PHE A 2 -20.64 36.96 69.41
C PHE A 2 -21.66 35.83 69.13
N LEU A 3 -22.04 34.92 70.05
CA LEU A 3 -22.77 35.12 71.33
C LEU A 3 -23.89 36.15 71.18
N SER A 4 -25.18 35.76 71.19
CA SER A 4 -26.04 35.73 72.41
C SER A 4 -27.52 35.86 71.94
N VAL A 5 -28.61 35.48 72.62
CA VAL A 5 -28.94 34.62 73.76
C VAL A 5 -30.45 34.90 74.07
N LEU A 6 -31.19 33.85 74.47
CA LEU A 6 -32.38 33.79 75.35
C LEU A 6 -33.56 34.80 75.20
N ALA A 7 -34.80 34.31 75.23
CA ALA A 7 -35.50 34.08 76.52
C ALA A 7 -36.99 33.72 76.32
N ALA A 8 -37.38 32.63 76.99
CA ALA A 8 -38.73 32.36 77.49
C ALA A 8 -39.12 33.47 78.52
N SER A 9 -40.36 33.71 78.95
CA SER A 9 -41.40 32.78 79.39
C SER A 9 -42.59 33.61 79.94
N LEU A 10 -43.80 33.02 79.97
CA LEU A 10 -44.83 33.13 81.05
C LEU A 10 -45.52 34.51 81.26
N PHE A 11 -46.76 34.68 81.76
CA PHE A 11 -47.87 33.90 82.34
C PHE A 11 -49.09 34.86 82.31
N THR A 12 -50.33 34.37 82.18
CA THR A 12 -51.42 34.55 83.19
C THR A 12 -52.78 34.09 82.69
N THR A 13 -53.50 33.49 83.63
CA THR A 13 -54.76 32.74 83.59
C THR A 13 -55.98 33.61 83.90
N ALA A 14 -57.16 33.28 83.36
CA ALA A 14 -58.41 33.31 84.12
C ALA A 14 -59.52 32.50 83.42
N SER A 15 -60.17 31.66 84.22
CA SER A 15 -61.31 30.78 83.94
C SER A 15 -62.62 31.56 83.91
N LEU A 16 -63.56 31.15 83.04
CA LEU A 16 -64.99 31.15 83.34
C LEU A 16 -65.67 30.02 82.55
N ALA A 17 -66.15 29.03 83.29
CA ALA A 17 -66.97 27.94 82.81
C ALA A 17 -68.40 28.39 82.49
N ARG A 18 -68.99 27.87 81.41
CA ARG A 18 -70.37 27.38 81.45
C ARG A 18 -70.64 26.34 80.36
N GLU A 19 -71.16 25.21 80.80
CA GLU A 19 -71.54 24.03 80.02
C GLU A 19 -72.63 24.33 78.98
N ILE A 20 -72.45 23.81 77.76
CA ILE A 20 -73.50 23.16 76.97
C ILE A 20 -72.84 21.99 76.21
N ARG A 21 -73.30 20.75 76.45
CA ARG A 21 -73.07 19.57 75.59
C ARG A 21 -74.40 19.21 74.92
N PRO A 22 -74.45 18.35 73.89
CA PRO A 22 -73.48 18.05 72.82
C PRO A 22 -74.18 18.02 71.44
N LEU A 23 -73.44 17.94 70.32
CA LEU A 23 -73.89 17.24 69.10
C LEU A 23 -72.70 17.02 68.14
N HIS A 24 -72.33 15.75 68.04
CA HIS A 24 -71.71 14.98 66.95
C HIS A 24 -70.59 15.53 66.02
N PRO A 25 -69.69 14.63 65.57
CA PRO A 25 -68.45 15.01 64.90
C PRO A 25 -68.69 15.44 63.45
N VAL A 26 -68.03 16.52 63.05
CA VAL A 26 -67.92 16.96 61.66
C VAL A 26 -66.84 16.12 60.96
N GLY A 27 -67.29 15.34 59.97
CA GLY A 27 -66.60 15.06 58.71
C GLY A 27 -65.15 14.61 58.76
N VAL A 28 -64.93 13.30 58.80
CA VAL A 28 -63.78 12.71 58.11
C VAL A 28 -64.03 12.91 56.61
N ALA A 29 -63.13 13.61 55.92
CA ALA A 29 -63.18 13.73 54.47
C ALA A 29 -63.04 12.33 53.86
N VAL A 30 -64.15 11.76 53.40
CA VAL A 30 -64.17 10.54 52.59
C VAL A 30 -63.72 10.96 51.20
N VAL A 31 -62.42 10.81 50.92
CA VAL A 31 -61.91 10.78 49.53
C VAL A 31 -62.74 9.72 48.81
N SER A 32 -63.35 10.07 47.68
CA SER A 32 -64.22 9.13 46.98
C SER A 32 -63.36 7.99 46.41
N ARG A 33 -63.85 6.75 46.46
CA ARG A 33 -63.16 5.56 45.94
C ARG A 33 -62.68 5.71 44.48
N ASP A 34 -63.36 6.55 43.71
CA ASP A 34 -62.99 6.90 42.33
C ASP A 34 -61.70 7.72 42.26
N GLU A 35 -61.51 8.69 43.16
CA GLU A 35 -60.31 9.55 43.21
C GLU A 35 -59.07 8.74 43.59
N ASP A 36 -59.20 7.80 44.53
CA ASP A 36 -58.10 6.90 44.91
C ASP A 36 -57.65 6.00 43.75
N LEU A 37 -58.59 5.46 42.95
CA LEU A 37 -58.27 4.63 41.78
C LEU A 37 -57.65 5.43 40.64
N LEU A 38 -58.15 6.64 40.39
CA LEU A 38 -57.57 7.57 39.41
C LEU A 38 -56.15 7.98 39.78
N GLU A 39 -55.89 8.27 41.05
CA GLU A 39 -54.56 8.67 41.50
C GLU A 39 -53.58 7.49 41.46
N LYS A 40 -54.03 6.29 41.85
CA LYS A 40 -53.24 5.06 41.68
C LYS A 40 -52.89 4.82 40.21
N TYR A 41 -53.85 4.99 39.31
CA TYR A 41 -53.64 4.85 37.87
C TYR A 41 -52.68 5.91 37.32
N ARG A 42 -52.81 7.18 37.74
CA ARG A 42 -51.87 8.26 37.41
C ARG A 42 -50.45 7.90 37.79
N GLY A 43 -50.23 7.46 39.04
CA GLY A 43 -48.91 7.04 39.49
C GLY A 43 -48.34 5.86 38.69
N GLN A 44 -49.21 4.93 38.27
CA GLN A 44 -48.82 3.80 37.42
C GLN A 44 -48.45 4.23 35.99
N VAL A 45 -49.22 5.13 35.38
CA VAL A 45 -48.91 5.70 34.06
C VAL A 45 -47.59 6.47 34.09
N THR A 46 -47.29 7.22 35.16
CA THR A 46 -45.99 7.89 35.31
C THR A 46 -44.84 6.89 35.32
N ARG A 47 -44.94 5.82 36.12
CA ARG A 47 -43.92 4.75 36.14
C ARG A 47 -43.75 4.09 34.77
N LEU A 48 -44.85 3.85 34.06
CA LEU A 48 -44.82 3.33 32.70
C LEU A 48 -44.07 4.27 31.74
N HIS A 49 -44.35 5.57 31.77
CA HIS A 49 -43.64 6.55 30.95
C HIS A 49 -42.13 6.57 31.24
N ASP A 50 -41.75 6.55 32.52
CA ASP A 50 -40.34 6.52 32.92
C ASP A 50 -39.66 5.22 32.46
N ALA A 51 -40.33 4.07 32.60
CA ALA A 51 -39.82 2.79 32.16
C ALA A 51 -39.63 2.73 30.64
N ILE A 52 -40.60 3.23 29.86
CA ILE A 52 -40.48 3.32 28.40
C ILE A 52 -39.30 4.24 28.02
N SER A 53 -39.22 5.44 28.60
CA SER A 53 -38.14 6.39 28.30
C SER A 53 -36.77 5.80 28.60
N ASN A 54 -36.62 5.13 29.75
CA ASN A 54 -35.37 4.50 30.15
C ASN A 54 -34.98 3.32 29.25
N ALA A 55 -35.95 2.53 28.78
CA ALA A 55 -35.70 1.42 27.88
C ALA A 55 -35.32 1.91 26.47
N THR A 56 -36.03 2.92 25.96
CA THR A 56 -35.73 3.56 24.67
C THR A 56 -34.33 4.15 24.67
N GLN A 57 -33.98 4.96 25.68
CA GLN A 57 -32.64 5.55 25.79
C GLN A 57 -31.55 4.48 25.84
N CYS A 58 -31.77 3.38 26.57
CA CYS A 58 -30.81 2.28 26.63
C CYS A 58 -30.51 1.70 25.24
N TYR A 59 -31.54 1.45 24.42
CA TYR A 59 -31.33 0.93 23.07
C TYR A 59 -30.61 1.94 22.16
N THR A 60 -30.94 3.23 22.27
CA THR A 60 -30.21 4.29 21.54
C THR A 60 -28.73 4.33 21.94
N ASP A 61 -28.44 4.37 23.25
CA ASP A 61 -27.05 4.41 23.74
C ASP A 61 -26.28 3.13 23.37
N PHE A 62 -26.96 1.98 23.35
CA PHE A 62 -26.40 0.71 22.90
C PHE A 62 -25.98 0.77 21.42
N ILE A 63 -26.86 1.24 20.53
CA ILE A 63 -26.56 1.36 19.10
C ILE A 63 -25.38 2.30 18.87
N ASP A 64 -25.38 3.48 19.51
CA ASP A 64 -24.29 4.46 19.41
C ASP A 64 -22.95 3.89 19.92
N ASN A 65 -23.00 2.99 20.91
CA ASN A 65 -21.82 2.33 21.43
C ASN A 65 -21.23 1.29 20.46
N LEU A 66 -22.05 0.62 19.64
CA LEU A 66 -21.60 -0.37 18.65
C LEU A 66 -20.76 0.25 17.51
N HIS A 67 -20.88 1.55 17.28
CA HIS A 67 -20.11 2.26 16.25
C HIS A 67 -18.67 2.58 16.69
N LYS A 68 -18.39 2.50 17.99
CA LYS A 68 -17.09 2.87 18.54
C LYS A 68 -16.03 1.82 18.17
N PRO A 69 -14.76 2.24 17.99
CA PRO A 69 -13.65 1.31 17.74
C PRO A 69 -13.48 0.26 18.84
N GLU A 70 -13.82 0.63 20.07
CA GLU A 70 -13.85 -0.22 21.26
C GLU A 70 -15.21 0.02 21.96
N PRO A 71 -16.25 -0.76 21.62
CA PRO A 71 -17.54 -0.67 22.29
C PRO A 71 -17.38 -1.01 23.77
N ASP A 72 -17.98 -0.21 24.66
CA ASP A 72 -18.03 -0.58 26.07
C ASP A 72 -18.91 -1.82 26.27
N THR A 73 -18.65 -2.61 27.31
CA THR A 73 -19.48 -3.77 27.68
C THR A 73 -20.63 -3.40 28.61
N LEU A 74 -20.70 -2.13 29.01
CA LEU A 74 -21.63 -1.62 30.02
C LEU A 74 -23.04 -1.54 29.46
N HIS A 75 -23.16 -1.31 28.15
CA HIS A 75 -24.42 -1.22 27.41
C HIS A 75 -24.58 -2.52 26.63
N SER A 76 -25.31 -3.49 27.19
CA SER A 76 -25.61 -4.76 26.51
C SER A 76 -27.06 -4.82 26.08
N ILE A 77 -27.31 -5.49 24.96
CA ILE A 77 -28.67 -5.71 24.46
C ILE A 77 -29.57 -6.42 25.48
N ASN A 78 -28.99 -7.29 26.32
CA ASN A 78 -29.70 -7.99 27.40
C ASN A 78 -30.13 -7.01 28.50
N ALA A 79 -29.25 -6.09 28.92
CA ALA A 79 -29.58 -5.09 29.93
C ALA A 79 -30.69 -4.13 29.45
N CYS A 80 -30.71 -3.78 28.16
CA CYS A 80 -31.82 -3.03 27.58
C CYS A 80 -33.10 -3.88 27.45
N GLY A 81 -32.96 -5.19 27.20
CA GLY A 81 -34.05 -6.17 27.27
C GLY A 81 -34.74 -6.21 28.63
N ASP A 82 -33.97 -6.21 29.72
CA ASP A 82 -34.52 -6.18 31.08
C ASP A 82 -35.33 -4.89 31.35
N LYS A 83 -34.85 -3.74 30.84
CA LYS A 83 -35.59 -2.47 30.93
C LYS A 83 -36.86 -2.48 30.09
N ASN A 84 -36.83 -3.09 28.91
CA ASN A 84 -38.01 -3.26 28.06
C ASN A 84 -39.06 -4.17 28.75
N GLU A 85 -38.61 -5.24 29.40
CA GLU A 85 -39.50 -6.11 30.16
C GLU A 85 -40.10 -5.40 31.39
N ALA A 86 -39.33 -4.54 32.06
CA ALA A 86 -39.86 -3.67 33.11
C ALA A 86 -40.96 -2.72 32.57
N ALA A 87 -40.76 -2.11 31.40
CA ALA A 87 -41.80 -1.27 30.77
C ALA A 87 -43.07 -2.07 30.44
N ARG A 88 -42.94 -3.32 29.99
CA ARG A 88 -44.08 -4.22 29.76
C ARG A 88 -44.81 -4.58 31.05
N ALA A 89 -44.07 -4.81 32.14
CA ALA A 89 -44.66 -5.07 33.45
C ALA A 89 -45.45 -3.86 33.97
N GLU A 90 -44.94 -2.63 33.81
CA GLU A 90 -45.66 -1.42 34.19
C GLU A 90 -46.92 -1.20 33.33
N LEU A 91 -46.89 -1.57 32.04
CA LEU A 91 -48.07 -1.52 31.15
C LEU A 91 -49.12 -2.55 31.58
N ALA A 92 -48.70 -3.78 31.92
CA ALA A 92 -49.59 -4.81 32.43
C ALA A 92 -50.25 -4.39 33.75
N ALA A 93 -49.50 -3.79 34.67
CA ALA A 93 -50.04 -3.24 35.91
C ALA A 93 -51.01 -2.08 35.67
N ALA A 94 -50.76 -1.22 34.67
CA ALA A 94 -51.72 -0.19 34.25
C ALA A 94 -53.02 -0.81 33.70
N HIS A 95 -52.92 -1.87 32.90
CA HIS A 95 -54.08 -2.63 32.41
C HIS A 95 -54.90 -3.24 33.56
N GLU A 96 -54.25 -3.81 34.58
CA GLU A 96 -54.94 -4.37 35.74
C GLU A 96 -55.74 -3.32 36.52
N ILE A 97 -55.16 -2.13 36.72
CA ILE A 97 -55.88 -1.02 37.37
C ILE A 97 -57.06 -0.57 36.50
N ALA A 98 -56.85 -0.38 35.19
CA ALA A 98 -57.90 0.07 34.28
C ALA A 98 -59.06 -0.94 34.13
N ARG A 99 -58.79 -2.23 34.33
CA ARG A 99 -59.81 -3.31 34.35
C ARG A 99 -60.49 -3.50 35.69
N SER A 100 -60.07 -2.77 36.73
CA SER A 100 -60.62 -2.93 38.07
C SER A 100 -62.12 -2.58 38.11
N PRO A 101 -62.94 -3.30 38.89
CA PRO A 101 -64.36 -2.96 39.05
C PRO A 101 -64.52 -1.53 39.58
N ALA A 102 -65.42 -0.77 38.96
CA ALA A 102 -65.68 0.65 39.23
C ALA A 102 -64.51 1.60 38.89
N PHE A 103 -63.59 1.22 37.99
CA PHE A 103 -62.61 2.15 37.45
C PHE A 103 -63.30 3.28 36.64
N PRO A 104 -63.08 4.56 36.97
CA PRO A 104 -63.78 5.68 36.35
C PRO A 104 -63.16 6.08 35.00
N SER A 105 -63.29 5.19 34.02
CA SER A 105 -62.72 5.35 32.66
C SER A 105 -63.20 6.62 31.93
N ASP A 106 -64.43 7.07 32.21
CA ASP A 106 -65.02 8.30 31.68
C ASP A 106 -64.29 9.57 32.10
N LYS A 107 -63.57 9.53 33.23
CA LYS A 107 -62.83 10.67 33.79
C LYS A 107 -61.39 10.79 33.25
N LEU A 108 -60.88 9.80 32.50
CA LEU A 108 -59.50 9.77 32.01
C LEU A 108 -59.16 11.00 31.15
N PHE A 109 -60.06 11.40 30.25
CA PHE A 109 -59.83 12.55 29.37
C PHE A 109 -59.69 13.85 30.16
N SER A 110 -60.60 14.10 31.11
CA SER A 110 -60.52 15.28 31.99
C SER A 110 -59.31 15.26 32.92
N ALA A 111 -58.84 14.06 33.31
CA ALA A 111 -57.67 13.87 34.15
C ALA A 111 -56.34 13.95 33.38
N GLN A 112 -56.40 14.11 32.05
CA GLN A 112 -55.26 14.09 31.14
C GLN A 112 -54.45 12.77 31.21
N LEU A 113 -55.15 11.65 31.33
CA LEU A 113 -54.55 10.32 31.42
C LEU A 113 -54.86 9.50 30.16
N PRO A 114 -53.93 8.64 29.72
CA PRO A 114 -54.18 7.74 28.61
C PRO A 114 -55.20 6.66 28.99
N ASP A 115 -55.98 6.21 28.02
CA ASP A 115 -56.71 4.95 28.13
C ASP A 115 -55.81 3.81 27.59
N VAL A 116 -55.19 3.06 28.50
CA VAL A 116 -54.28 1.96 28.16
C VAL A 116 -54.97 0.76 27.52
N LEU A 117 -56.31 0.69 27.59
CA LEU A 117 -57.12 -0.37 26.98
C LEU A 117 -57.60 0.01 25.57
N ASP A 118 -57.52 1.29 25.21
CA ASP A 118 -57.85 1.76 23.88
C ASP A 118 -56.76 1.33 22.87
N SER A 119 -57.15 0.46 21.95
CA SER A 119 -56.29 -0.07 20.88
C SER A 119 -56.60 0.54 19.52
N ARG A 120 -57.51 1.52 19.46
CA ARG A 120 -57.84 2.21 18.20
C ARG A 120 -56.64 3.06 17.79
N THR A 121 -56.38 3.09 16.49
CA THR A 121 -55.31 3.91 15.89
C THR A 121 -55.80 5.30 15.46
N SER A 122 -57.11 5.58 15.57
CA SER A 122 -57.73 6.84 15.19
C SER A 122 -58.84 7.22 16.18
N LEU A 123 -59.19 8.51 16.24
CA LEU A 123 -60.21 9.07 17.15
C LEU A 123 -59.94 8.85 18.65
N GLN A 124 -58.67 8.65 18.99
CA GLN A 124 -58.17 8.57 20.34
C GLN A 124 -57.77 9.95 20.88
N GLY A 125 -57.84 10.12 22.21
CA GLY A 125 -57.38 11.33 22.88
C GLY A 125 -55.85 11.50 22.75
N PRO A 126 -55.33 12.73 22.93
CA PRO A 126 -53.91 13.01 22.74
C PRO A 126 -52.99 12.18 23.66
N TRP A 127 -53.43 11.89 24.89
CA TRP A 127 -52.65 11.13 25.87
C TRP A 127 -52.56 9.65 25.54
N THR A 128 -53.66 9.04 25.10
CA THR A 128 -53.67 7.66 24.58
C THR A 128 -52.74 7.55 23.38
N LYS A 129 -52.82 8.51 22.45
CA LYS A 129 -51.95 8.53 21.27
C LYS A 129 -50.48 8.64 21.65
N ASP A 130 -50.11 9.56 22.54
CA ASP A 130 -48.72 9.72 23.00
C ASP A 130 -48.17 8.43 23.63
N LEU A 131 -48.95 7.76 24.48
CA LEU A 131 -48.54 6.48 25.06
C LEU A 131 -48.33 5.41 23.98
N GLN A 132 -49.27 5.27 23.03
CA GLN A 132 -49.14 4.29 21.94
C GLN A 132 -47.91 4.60 21.07
N ASP A 133 -47.67 5.86 20.73
CA ASP A 133 -46.53 6.31 19.93
C ASP A 133 -45.20 5.98 20.67
N ARG A 134 -45.13 6.19 21.98
CA ARG A 134 -43.95 5.83 22.80
C ARG A 134 -43.70 4.33 22.87
N VAL A 135 -44.74 3.52 23.08
CA VAL A 135 -44.63 2.05 23.07
C VAL A 135 -44.20 1.54 21.69
N HIS A 136 -44.72 2.15 20.63
CA HIS A 136 -44.31 1.85 19.27
C HIS A 136 -42.83 2.20 19.04
N GLN A 137 -42.39 3.39 19.46
CA GLN A 137 -40.99 3.80 19.35
C GLN A 137 -40.07 2.84 20.10
N LEU A 138 -40.39 2.45 21.34
CA LEU A 138 -39.61 1.46 22.09
C LEU A 138 -39.49 0.13 21.33
N THR A 139 -40.57 -0.30 20.67
CA THR A 139 -40.55 -1.51 19.84
C THR A 139 -39.64 -1.35 18.64
N LEU A 140 -39.69 -0.21 17.95
CA LEU A 140 -38.82 0.08 16.81
C LEU A 140 -37.34 0.13 17.23
N GLU A 141 -37.00 0.82 18.32
CA GLU A 141 -35.63 0.89 18.83
C GLU A 141 -35.10 -0.48 19.25
N SER A 142 -35.93 -1.31 19.90
CA SER A 142 -35.56 -2.67 20.26
C SER A 142 -35.24 -3.53 19.03
N LEU A 143 -36.05 -3.44 17.97
CA LEU A 143 -35.80 -4.15 16.71
C LEU A 143 -34.56 -3.62 16.00
N ASN A 144 -34.36 -2.30 15.99
CA ASN A 144 -33.18 -1.67 15.41
C ASN A 144 -31.91 -2.10 16.14
N ALA A 145 -31.93 -2.17 17.47
CA ALA A 145 -30.81 -2.64 18.28
C ALA A 145 -30.45 -4.10 18.02
N VAL A 146 -31.45 -4.99 17.87
CA VAL A 146 -31.20 -6.40 17.49
C VAL A 146 -30.51 -6.47 16.14
N GLU A 147 -30.98 -5.70 15.17
CA GLU A 147 -30.40 -5.70 13.83
C GLU A 147 -28.98 -5.11 13.84
N ALA A 148 -28.79 -3.95 14.45
CA ALA A 148 -27.47 -3.33 14.64
C ALA A 148 -26.48 -4.29 15.33
N SER A 149 -26.92 -5.05 16.33
CA SER A 149 -26.08 -6.04 17.01
C SER A 149 -25.58 -7.15 16.08
N LYS A 150 -26.39 -7.61 15.13
CA LYS A 150 -25.95 -8.61 14.13
C LYS A 150 -24.90 -8.02 13.20
N ARG A 151 -25.12 -6.78 12.73
CA ARG A 151 -24.18 -6.08 11.84
C ARG A 151 -22.84 -5.86 12.54
N ALA A 152 -22.87 -5.41 13.80
CA ALA A 152 -21.69 -5.20 14.61
C ALA A 152 -20.89 -6.49 14.86
N ALA A 153 -21.55 -7.66 14.93
CA ALA A 153 -20.89 -8.94 15.13
C ALA A 153 -19.97 -9.35 13.97
N LEU A 154 -20.13 -8.76 12.78
CA LEU A 154 -19.26 -9.01 11.63
C LEU A 154 -17.97 -8.17 11.66
N LEU A 155 -17.93 -7.08 12.44
CA LEU A 155 -16.80 -6.15 12.49
C LEU A 155 -15.51 -6.79 13.04
N PRO A 156 -15.51 -7.62 14.10
CA PRO A 156 -14.29 -8.24 14.61
C PRO A 156 -13.60 -9.13 13.57
N GLU A 157 -14.37 -9.95 12.86
CA GLU A 157 -13.85 -10.83 11.81
C GLU A 157 -13.34 -10.01 10.62
N TYR A 158 -14.11 -9.02 10.17
CA TYR A 158 -13.66 -8.10 9.11
C TYR A 158 -12.38 -7.36 9.48
N ARG A 159 -12.29 -6.82 10.71
CA ARG A 159 -11.09 -6.15 11.22
C ARG A 159 -9.89 -7.07 11.20
N LYS A 160 -10.05 -8.33 11.63
CA LYS A 160 -8.99 -9.34 11.58
C LYS A 160 -8.47 -9.54 10.15
N HIS A 161 -9.36 -9.68 9.16
CA HIS A 161 -8.95 -9.85 7.76
C HIS A 161 -8.26 -8.60 7.19
N VAL A 162 -8.76 -7.40 7.52
CA VAL A 162 -8.13 -6.15 7.08
C VAL A 162 -6.76 -5.95 7.73
N THR A 163 -6.60 -6.25 9.01
CA THR A 163 -5.28 -6.20 9.68
C THR A 163 -4.31 -7.19 9.03
N ALA A 164 -4.73 -8.45 8.84
CA ALA A 164 -3.90 -9.45 8.17
C ALA A 164 -3.51 -9.01 6.75
N LEU A 165 -4.44 -8.42 6.00
CA LEU A 165 -4.18 -7.86 4.68
C LEU A 165 -3.05 -6.81 4.71
N TYR A 166 -3.11 -5.84 5.62
CA TYR A 166 -2.07 -4.81 5.72
C TYR A 166 -0.73 -5.36 6.20
N ASP A 167 -0.73 -6.34 7.10
CA ASP A 167 0.49 -7.00 7.56
C ASP A 167 1.17 -7.76 6.40
N HIS A 168 0.41 -8.54 5.64
CA HIS A 168 0.91 -9.26 4.46
C HIS A 168 1.36 -8.29 3.35
N LEU A 169 0.64 -7.18 3.15
CA LEU A 169 1.05 -6.13 2.20
C LEU A 169 2.43 -5.58 2.56
N SER A 170 2.62 -5.21 3.82
CA SER A 170 3.91 -4.67 4.29
C SER A 170 5.03 -5.69 4.12
N LYS A 171 4.80 -6.96 4.48
CA LYS A 171 5.81 -8.03 4.34
C LYS A 171 6.15 -8.30 2.89
N ALA A 172 5.16 -8.36 2.00
CA ALA A 172 5.38 -8.62 0.59
C ALA A 172 6.18 -7.49 -0.09
N VAL A 173 5.83 -6.23 0.17
CA VAL A 173 6.60 -5.08 -0.34
C VAL A 173 8.04 -5.11 0.16
N THR A 174 8.26 -5.28 1.46
CA THR A 174 9.62 -5.39 2.03
C THR A 174 10.39 -6.58 1.46
N CYS A 175 9.72 -7.70 1.16
CA CYS A 175 10.37 -8.86 0.53
C CYS A 175 10.87 -8.52 -0.88
N TYR A 176 10.04 -7.90 -1.72
CA TYR A 176 10.45 -7.52 -3.08
C TYR A 176 11.55 -6.44 -3.09
N GLU A 177 11.48 -5.45 -2.19
CA GLU A 177 12.55 -4.45 -2.02
C GLU A 177 13.87 -5.10 -1.55
N ALA A 178 13.80 -6.08 -0.64
CA ALA A 178 14.99 -6.81 -0.20
C ALA A 178 15.56 -7.70 -1.31
N TYR A 179 14.69 -8.30 -2.14
CA TYR A 179 15.11 -9.09 -3.30
C TYR A 179 15.89 -8.21 -4.30
N ASP A 180 15.33 -7.06 -4.69
CA ASP A 180 15.98 -6.10 -5.60
C ASP A 180 17.39 -5.75 -5.13
N ASN A 181 17.53 -5.33 -3.86
CA ASN A 181 18.83 -4.95 -3.30
C ASN A 181 19.85 -6.10 -3.23
N ASN A 182 19.40 -7.35 -3.17
CA ASN A 182 20.28 -8.51 -2.99
C ASN A 182 20.63 -9.19 -4.31
N VAL A 183 19.71 -9.22 -5.28
CA VAL A 183 19.94 -9.92 -6.55
C VAL A 183 20.97 -9.21 -7.43
N GLN A 184 21.20 -7.91 -7.21
CA GLN A 184 22.25 -7.16 -7.91
C GLN A 184 23.68 -7.49 -7.45
N LYS A 185 23.85 -8.27 -6.37
CA LYS A 185 25.17 -8.61 -5.81
C LYS A 185 25.79 -9.82 -6.52
N PRO A 186 27.13 -9.92 -6.58
CA PRO A 186 27.80 -11.08 -7.14
C PRO A 186 27.38 -12.40 -6.47
N GLY A 187 27.03 -13.41 -7.27
CA GLY A 187 26.67 -14.75 -6.78
C GLY A 187 25.28 -14.85 -6.13
N ALA A 188 24.44 -13.83 -6.25
CA ALA A 188 23.05 -13.90 -5.81
C ALA A 188 22.26 -14.90 -6.66
N ASN A 189 21.29 -15.60 -6.05
CA ASN A 189 20.39 -16.51 -6.75
C ASN A 189 19.16 -15.73 -7.29
N PRO A 190 18.99 -15.60 -8.62
CA PRO A 190 17.83 -14.93 -9.21
C PRO A 190 16.50 -15.56 -8.83
N ASP A 191 16.45 -16.87 -8.62
CA ASP A 191 15.22 -17.60 -8.30
C ASP A 191 14.77 -17.46 -6.82
N SER A 192 15.51 -16.69 -6.00
CA SER A 192 15.11 -16.41 -4.61
C SER A 192 13.86 -15.54 -4.46
N ILE A 193 13.40 -14.89 -5.55
CA ILE A 193 12.16 -14.09 -5.57
C ILE A 193 10.91 -14.92 -5.23
N ASP A 194 10.92 -16.21 -5.54
CA ASP A 194 9.78 -17.12 -5.33
C ASP A 194 9.44 -17.24 -3.82
N ALA A 195 10.38 -16.87 -2.92
CA ALA A 195 10.11 -16.77 -1.49
C ALA A 195 9.08 -15.66 -1.15
N CYS A 196 8.97 -14.62 -1.99
CA CYS A 196 8.03 -13.52 -1.78
C CYS A 196 6.59 -13.88 -2.21
N ASP A 197 6.40 -14.90 -3.05
CA ASP A 197 5.08 -15.31 -3.56
C ASP A 197 4.16 -15.80 -2.42
N THR A 198 4.72 -16.37 -1.36
CA THR A 198 3.94 -16.80 -0.18
C THR A 198 3.18 -15.63 0.46
N GLU A 199 3.84 -14.48 0.61
CA GLU A 199 3.23 -13.27 1.17
C GLU A 199 2.31 -12.59 0.16
N TYR A 200 2.67 -12.57 -1.12
CA TYR A 200 1.80 -12.06 -2.19
C TYR A 200 0.46 -12.81 -2.25
N ASP A 201 0.50 -14.14 -2.20
CA ASP A 201 -0.71 -14.97 -2.16
C ASP A 201 -1.50 -14.77 -0.87
N ALA A 202 -0.82 -14.50 0.25
CA ALA A 202 -1.47 -14.19 1.53
C ALA A 202 -2.24 -12.87 1.50
N VAL A 203 -1.73 -11.86 0.78
CA VAL A 203 -2.46 -10.62 0.47
C VAL A 203 -3.74 -10.93 -0.30
N ALA A 204 -3.65 -11.73 -1.36
CA ALA A 204 -4.81 -12.08 -2.18
C ALA A 204 -5.89 -12.84 -1.38
N ARG A 205 -5.47 -13.77 -0.51
CA ARG A 205 -6.38 -14.49 0.40
C ARG A 205 -7.05 -13.54 1.40
N SER A 206 -6.27 -12.70 2.08
CA SER A 206 -6.80 -11.78 3.10
C SER A 206 -7.75 -10.73 2.50
N LEU A 207 -7.46 -10.24 1.29
CA LEU A 207 -8.35 -9.35 0.56
C LEU A 207 -9.67 -10.05 0.20
N ARG A 208 -9.60 -11.29 -0.26
CA ARG A 208 -10.77 -12.10 -0.57
C ARG A 208 -11.63 -12.31 0.67
N ASP A 209 -11.02 -12.69 1.79
CA ASP A 209 -11.74 -12.94 3.03
C ASP A 209 -12.39 -11.66 3.57
N ALA A 210 -11.66 -10.53 3.58
CA ALA A 210 -12.22 -9.24 3.94
C ALA A 210 -13.43 -8.86 3.07
N ARG A 211 -13.33 -9.06 1.74
CA ARG A 211 -14.44 -8.82 0.82
C ARG A 211 -15.62 -9.76 1.04
N ASN A 212 -15.37 -11.04 1.30
CA ASN A 212 -16.43 -12.02 1.59
C ASN A 212 -17.23 -11.61 2.82
N THR A 213 -16.58 -11.13 3.88
CA THR A 213 -17.27 -10.56 5.04
C THR A 213 -18.02 -9.28 4.67
N ALA A 214 -17.41 -8.37 3.91
CA ALA A 214 -18.01 -7.09 3.53
C ALA A 214 -19.24 -7.20 2.59
N TYR A 215 -19.37 -8.31 1.87
CA TYR A 215 -20.52 -8.61 0.99
C TYR A 215 -21.64 -9.39 1.67
N GLN A 216 -21.52 -9.71 2.97
CA GLN A 216 -22.63 -10.31 3.69
C GLN A 216 -23.84 -9.34 3.75
N PRO A 217 -25.09 -9.83 3.67
CA PRO A 217 -26.29 -8.99 3.61
C PRO A 217 -26.43 -8.01 4.77
N ASP A 218 -26.02 -8.45 5.97
CA ASP A 218 -26.12 -7.67 7.20
C ASP A 218 -24.79 -6.94 7.51
N PHE A 219 -23.91 -6.76 6.52
CA PHE A 219 -22.65 -6.09 6.76
C PHE A 219 -22.84 -4.56 6.94
N PRO A 220 -22.14 -3.93 7.91
CA PRO A 220 -22.20 -2.48 8.12
C PRO A 220 -21.96 -1.65 6.85
N ASP A 221 -22.63 -0.51 6.78
CA ASP A 221 -22.44 0.44 5.69
C ASP A 221 -21.13 1.22 5.83
N GLY A 222 -20.83 2.05 4.83
CA GLY A 222 -19.60 2.83 4.79
C GLY A 222 -19.46 3.87 5.90
N ASN A 223 -20.57 4.42 6.44
CA ASN A 223 -20.50 5.40 7.53
C ASN A 223 -20.07 4.72 8.83
N TRP A 224 -20.61 3.54 9.10
CA TRP A 224 -20.24 2.76 10.27
C TRP A 224 -18.76 2.34 10.22
N LEU A 225 -18.29 1.88 9.05
CA LEU A 225 -16.86 1.55 8.85
C LEU A 225 -15.95 2.76 9.10
N PHE A 226 -16.38 3.94 8.65
CA PHE A 226 -15.66 5.19 8.86
C PHE A 226 -15.54 5.53 10.36
N GLU A 227 -16.65 5.45 11.11
CA GLU A 227 -16.67 5.68 12.56
C GLU A 227 -15.82 4.65 13.32
N ALA A 228 -15.86 3.39 12.90
CA ALA A 228 -15.06 2.31 13.45
C ALA A 228 -13.56 2.38 13.05
N LYS A 229 -13.19 3.30 12.16
CA LYS A 229 -11.85 3.47 11.58
C LYS A 229 -11.33 2.23 10.85
N ILE A 230 -12.21 1.52 10.15
CA ILE A 230 -11.86 0.35 9.34
C ILE A 230 -12.10 0.71 7.87
N PRO A 231 -11.12 0.53 6.96
CA PRO A 231 -11.32 0.82 5.56
C PRO A 231 -12.30 -0.17 4.90
N ASP A 232 -13.08 0.30 3.94
CA ASP A 232 -14.00 -0.52 3.14
C ASP A 232 -13.26 -1.18 1.96
N MET A 233 -13.11 -2.50 1.96
CA MET A 233 -12.41 -3.25 0.90
C MET A 233 -13.26 -3.47 -0.36
N ARG A 234 -14.52 -3.03 -0.35
CA ARG A 234 -15.38 -2.91 -1.54
C ARG A 234 -15.09 -1.62 -2.30
N ASP A 235 -14.54 -0.62 -1.60
CA ASP A 235 -14.21 0.68 -2.18
C ASP A 235 -12.88 0.63 -2.94
N SER A 236 -12.95 0.92 -4.23
CA SER A 236 -11.78 0.98 -5.11
C SER A 236 -10.79 2.09 -4.73
N ARG A 237 -11.17 3.07 -3.92
CA ARG A 237 -10.25 4.10 -3.41
C ARG A 237 -9.19 3.53 -2.46
N ASN A 238 -9.47 2.39 -1.83
CA ASN A 238 -8.51 1.70 -0.95
C ASN A 238 -7.50 0.82 -1.71
N GLN A 239 -7.48 0.90 -3.04
CA GLN A 239 -6.70 0.02 -3.91
C GLN A 239 -5.24 0.45 -4.11
N LYS A 240 -4.89 1.70 -3.74
CA LYS A 240 -3.53 2.24 -3.91
C LYS A 240 -2.42 1.32 -3.39
N LYS A 241 -2.56 0.77 -2.18
CA LYS A 241 -1.53 -0.13 -1.61
C LYS A 241 -1.45 -1.48 -2.33
N LEU A 242 -2.57 -1.95 -2.90
CA LEU A 242 -2.59 -3.16 -3.72
C LEU A 242 -1.89 -2.92 -5.07
N ASP A 243 -2.08 -1.72 -5.65
CA ASP A 243 -1.36 -1.30 -6.85
C ASP A 243 0.15 -1.18 -6.57
N GLU A 244 0.55 -0.57 -5.45
CA GLU A 244 1.96 -0.48 -5.02
C GLU A 244 2.61 -1.87 -4.91
N LEU A 245 1.91 -2.86 -4.32
CA LEU A 245 2.42 -4.24 -4.29
C LEU A 245 2.54 -4.85 -5.69
N ARG A 246 1.54 -4.64 -6.56
CA ARG A 246 1.58 -5.18 -7.93
C ARG A 246 2.76 -4.60 -8.70
N ASP A 247 3.01 -3.30 -8.56
CA ASP A 247 4.09 -2.62 -9.25
C ASP A 247 5.46 -3.07 -8.70
N ALA A 248 5.60 -3.24 -7.38
CA ALA A 248 6.80 -3.80 -6.76
C ALA A 248 7.08 -5.25 -7.23
N ALA A 249 6.06 -6.11 -7.26
CA ALA A 249 6.19 -7.47 -7.74
C ALA A 249 6.61 -7.51 -9.22
N LYS A 250 5.95 -6.70 -10.07
CA LYS A 250 6.28 -6.59 -11.49
C LYS A 250 7.74 -6.17 -11.68
N HIS A 251 8.17 -5.13 -10.97
CA HIS A 251 9.54 -4.65 -11.03
C HIS A 251 10.55 -5.73 -10.59
N ALA A 252 10.25 -6.47 -9.52
CA ALA A 252 11.11 -7.55 -9.06
C ALA A 252 11.25 -8.69 -10.09
N PHE A 253 10.18 -9.06 -10.81
CA PHE A 253 10.26 -10.03 -11.90
C PHE A 253 11.06 -9.52 -13.10
N GLU A 254 10.96 -8.24 -13.44
CA GLU A 254 11.83 -7.63 -14.46
C GLU A 254 13.31 -7.73 -14.03
N ILE A 255 13.61 -7.44 -12.77
CA ILE A 255 14.96 -7.56 -12.21
C ILE A 255 15.43 -9.01 -12.16
N LYS A 256 14.56 -9.99 -11.89
CA LYS A 256 14.88 -11.43 -11.98
C LYS A 256 15.40 -11.79 -13.37
N ASP A 257 14.71 -11.34 -14.40
CA ASP A 257 15.10 -11.61 -15.79
C ASP A 257 16.44 -10.93 -16.11
N GLN A 258 16.65 -9.69 -15.65
CA GLN A 258 17.93 -8.99 -15.79
C GLN A 258 19.08 -9.72 -15.08
N ALA A 259 18.85 -10.23 -13.87
CA ALA A 259 19.85 -10.97 -13.11
C ALA A 259 20.25 -12.26 -13.84
N LYS A 260 19.31 -12.99 -14.46
CA LYS A 260 19.61 -14.17 -15.29
C LYS A 260 20.43 -13.81 -16.53
N LEU A 261 20.18 -12.64 -17.12
CA LEU A 261 21.01 -12.14 -18.23
C LEU A 261 22.45 -11.87 -17.76
N VAL A 262 22.64 -11.29 -16.58
CA VAL A 262 23.96 -11.02 -15.98
C VAL A 262 24.69 -12.31 -15.62
N GLU A 263 23.99 -13.30 -15.06
CA GLU A 263 24.55 -14.62 -14.76
C GLU A 263 25.09 -15.29 -16.03
N ASN A 264 24.28 -15.36 -17.09
CA ASN A 264 24.75 -15.85 -18.38
C ASN A 264 25.92 -15.01 -18.91
N TYR A 265 25.86 -13.68 -18.82
CA TYR A 265 26.96 -12.82 -19.24
C TYR A 265 28.26 -13.08 -18.46
N HIS A 266 28.17 -13.33 -17.15
CA HIS A 266 29.30 -13.70 -16.31
C HIS A 266 29.97 -15.00 -16.78
N GLU A 267 29.19 -16.01 -17.14
CA GLU A 267 29.69 -17.26 -17.72
C GLU A 267 30.42 -17.00 -19.06
N GLN A 268 29.81 -16.19 -19.95
CA GLN A 268 30.41 -15.84 -21.24
C GLN A 268 31.74 -15.10 -21.05
N VAL A 269 31.80 -14.12 -20.15
CA VAL A 269 33.01 -13.35 -19.85
C VAL A 269 34.10 -14.22 -19.22
N THR A 270 33.72 -15.13 -18.33
CA THR A 270 34.69 -16.04 -17.68
C THR A 270 35.29 -17.01 -18.70
N ASP A 271 34.49 -17.54 -19.63
CA ASP A 271 34.99 -18.35 -20.74
C ASP A 271 35.89 -17.54 -21.67
N LEU A 272 35.52 -16.30 -22.00
CA LEU A 272 36.37 -15.39 -22.76
C LEU A 272 37.72 -15.16 -22.07
N GLN A 273 37.73 -14.83 -20.78
CA GLN A 273 38.95 -14.58 -20.02
C GLN A 273 39.86 -15.82 -19.97
N ARG A 274 39.28 -17.02 -19.85
CA ARG A 274 40.02 -18.29 -19.91
C ARG A 274 40.66 -18.52 -21.27
N ARG A 275 39.90 -18.30 -22.35
CA ARG A 275 40.39 -18.42 -23.74
C ARG A 275 41.49 -17.41 -24.04
N LEU A 276 41.32 -16.15 -23.62
CA LEU A 276 42.32 -15.09 -23.72
C LEU A 276 43.64 -15.51 -23.07
N ALA A 277 43.61 -15.96 -21.82
CA ALA A 277 44.81 -16.41 -21.12
C ALA A 277 45.50 -17.58 -21.85
N SER A 278 44.72 -18.54 -22.36
CA SER A 278 45.26 -19.68 -23.10
C SER A 278 45.90 -19.29 -24.43
N ALA A 279 45.27 -18.41 -25.21
CA ALA A 279 45.80 -17.99 -26.51
C ALA A 279 47.02 -17.08 -26.36
N THR A 280 47.01 -16.15 -25.40
CA THR A 280 48.18 -15.31 -25.11
C THR A 280 49.37 -16.18 -24.72
N LYS A 281 49.15 -17.18 -23.85
CA LYS A 281 50.19 -18.14 -23.48
C LYS A 281 50.71 -18.93 -24.68
N CYS A 282 49.83 -19.35 -25.60
CA CYS A 282 50.23 -20.06 -26.84
C CYS A 282 51.28 -19.28 -27.63
N TYR A 283 51.02 -17.99 -27.90
CA TYR A 283 51.95 -17.13 -28.63
C TYR A 283 53.23 -16.84 -27.86
N VAL A 284 53.14 -16.63 -26.53
CA VAL A 284 54.32 -16.39 -25.70
C VAL A 284 55.23 -17.62 -25.64
N ASP A 285 54.68 -18.79 -25.33
CA ASP A 285 55.45 -20.05 -25.26
C ASP A 285 56.09 -20.39 -26.61
N TYR A 286 55.39 -20.11 -27.71
CA TYR A 286 55.92 -20.28 -29.06
C TYR A 286 57.13 -19.38 -29.34
N ILE A 287 57.02 -18.08 -29.07
CA ILE A 287 58.13 -17.13 -29.24
C ILE A 287 59.33 -17.55 -28.39
N ASP A 288 59.08 -17.96 -27.14
CA ASP A 288 60.11 -18.45 -26.23
C ASP A 288 60.80 -19.71 -26.78
N HIS A 289 60.06 -20.66 -27.33
CA HIS A 289 60.61 -21.86 -27.95
C HIS A 289 61.48 -21.55 -29.17
N ILE A 290 61.03 -20.65 -30.07
CA ILE A 290 61.84 -20.21 -31.21
C ILE A 290 63.16 -19.59 -30.74
N HIS A 291 63.11 -18.70 -29.74
CA HIS A 291 64.31 -18.02 -29.27
C HIS A 291 65.29 -18.92 -28.52
N ARG A 292 64.81 -19.96 -27.83
CA ARG A 292 65.66 -20.82 -26.99
C ARG A 292 66.31 -21.97 -27.75
N GLU A 293 65.62 -22.55 -28.73
CA GLU A 293 66.04 -23.84 -29.31
C GLU A 293 66.68 -23.70 -30.70
N ASP A 294 66.82 -22.47 -31.23
CA ASP A 294 67.34 -22.17 -32.58
C ASP A 294 66.67 -23.04 -33.67
N ILE A 295 65.39 -23.35 -33.44
CA ILE A 295 64.64 -24.35 -34.21
C ILE A 295 64.30 -23.78 -35.59
N THR A 296 64.92 -24.40 -36.59
CA THR A 296 64.57 -24.27 -38.02
C THR A 296 63.55 -25.32 -38.47
N ASP A 297 62.97 -26.11 -37.56
CA ASP A 297 61.92 -27.10 -37.85
C ASP A 297 60.62 -26.42 -38.30
N GLU A 298 60.45 -26.34 -39.62
CA GLU A 298 59.25 -25.82 -40.28
C GLU A 298 57.98 -26.59 -39.89
N GLY A 299 58.09 -27.87 -39.52
CA GLY A 299 56.97 -28.70 -39.09
C GLY A 299 56.46 -28.36 -37.69
N TYR A 300 57.35 -27.98 -36.76
CA TYR A 300 56.95 -27.40 -35.47
C TYR A 300 56.31 -26.02 -35.66
N LYS A 301 56.93 -25.16 -36.47
CA LYS A 301 56.42 -23.81 -36.76
C LYS A 301 55.00 -23.85 -37.33
N SER A 302 54.75 -24.67 -38.34
CA SER A 302 53.44 -24.80 -38.98
C SER A 302 52.34 -25.30 -38.03
N ARG A 303 52.64 -26.27 -37.15
CA ARG A 303 51.64 -26.81 -36.19
C ARG A 303 51.32 -25.82 -35.07
N ALA A 304 52.33 -25.15 -34.53
CA ALA A 304 52.13 -24.17 -33.47
C ALA A 304 51.39 -22.93 -33.99
N ASP A 305 51.73 -22.49 -35.20
CA ASP A 305 51.04 -21.40 -35.90
C ASP A 305 49.55 -21.70 -36.11
N GLN A 306 49.24 -22.88 -36.67
CA GLN A 306 47.85 -23.30 -36.86
C GLN A 306 47.07 -23.36 -35.54
N ALA A 307 47.69 -23.86 -34.47
CA ALA A 307 47.05 -23.98 -33.16
C ALA A 307 46.79 -22.61 -32.49
N CYS A 308 47.76 -21.70 -32.50
CA CYS A 308 47.61 -20.38 -31.88
C CYS A 308 46.67 -19.47 -32.69
N ASN A 309 46.70 -19.53 -34.03
CA ASN A 309 45.76 -18.82 -34.89
C ASN A 309 44.32 -19.33 -34.72
N GLU A 310 44.13 -20.63 -34.57
CA GLU A 310 42.81 -21.19 -34.29
C GLU A 310 42.28 -20.76 -32.91
N ALA A 311 43.12 -20.79 -31.87
CA ALA A 311 42.76 -20.27 -30.55
C ALA A 311 42.38 -18.78 -30.59
N TYR A 312 43.09 -17.99 -31.41
CA TYR A 312 42.77 -16.58 -31.65
C TYR A 312 41.40 -16.40 -32.33
N ARG A 313 41.09 -17.17 -33.39
CA ARG A 313 39.77 -17.13 -34.04
C ARG A 313 38.64 -17.48 -33.08
N GLN A 314 38.85 -18.46 -32.20
CA GLN A 314 37.87 -18.83 -31.17
C GLN A 314 37.59 -17.69 -30.19
N ILE A 315 38.58 -16.83 -29.90
CA ILE A 315 38.38 -15.62 -29.09
C ILE A 315 37.51 -14.60 -29.82
N GLN A 316 37.69 -14.44 -31.14
CA GLN A 316 36.82 -13.54 -31.93
C GLN A 316 35.37 -13.97 -31.87
N ALA A 317 35.11 -15.25 -32.17
CA ALA A 317 33.78 -15.83 -32.07
C ALA A 317 33.20 -15.64 -30.67
N LYS A 318 34.03 -15.85 -29.63
CA LYS A 318 33.60 -15.67 -28.25
C LYS A 318 33.27 -14.23 -27.90
N LEU A 319 34.04 -13.26 -28.38
CA LEU A 319 33.75 -11.84 -28.18
C LEU A 319 32.42 -11.45 -28.83
N THR A 320 32.11 -11.99 -30.02
CA THR A 320 30.80 -11.80 -30.64
C THR A 320 29.68 -12.38 -29.76
N GLU A 321 29.84 -13.57 -29.18
CA GLU A 321 28.87 -14.16 -28.24
C GLU A 321 28.67 -13.28 -26.98
N VAL A 322 29.77 -12.80 -26.39
CA VAL A 322 29.74 -11.95 -25.19
C VAL A 322 29.04 -10.62 -25.49
N ARG A 323 29.32 -10.00 -26.65
CA ARG A 323 28.63 -8.79 -27.11
C ARG A 323 27.15 -9.02 -27.36
N ALA A 324 26.79 -10.15 -27.99
CA ALA A 324 25.41 -10.51 -28.21
C ALA A 324 24.65 -10.72 -26.89
N ALA A 325 25.30 -11.28 -25.87
CA ALA A 325 24.73 -11.42 -24.52
C ALA A 325 24.47 -10.05 -23.86
N ALA A 326 25.41 -9.11 -23.97
CA ALA A 326 25.26 -7.74 -23.45
C ALA A 326 24.27 -6.87 -24.25
N SER A 327 23.96 -7.24 -25.49
CA SER A 327 23.05 -6.50 -26.38
C SER A 327 21.60 -6.98 -26.31
N LYS A 328 21.28 -7.94 -25.42
CA LYS A 328 19.92 -8.43 -25.26
C LYS A 328 18.99 -7.32 -24.75
N PRO A 329 17.71 -7.30 -25.17
CA PRO A 329 16.73 -6.37 -24.61
C PRO A 329 16.69 -6.46 -23.09
N ASN A 330 16.54 -5.32 -22.43
CA ASN A 330 16.53 -5.17 -20.98
C ASN A 330 17.83 -5.60 -20.27
N PHE A 331 18.95 -5.83 -20.97
CA PHE A 331 20.23 -6.07 -20.31
C PHE A 331 20.58 -4.90 -19.37
N PRO A 332 21.01 -5.18 -18.12
CA PRO A 332 21.23 -4.12 -17.15
C PRO A 332 22.45 -3.27 -17.47
N GLY A 333 22.39 -2.00 -17.06
CA GLY A 333 23.41 -1.00 -17.38
C GLY A 333 24.71 -1.12 -16.58
N ALA A 334 25.63 -0.20 -16.87
CA ALA A 334 27.00 -0.20 -16.36
C ALA A 334 27.12 -0.24 -14.82
N SER A 335 26.19 0.35 -14.07
CA SER A 335 26.21 0.34 -12.59
C SER A 335 26.06 -1.07 -12.01
N TRP A 336 25.18 -1.89 -12.61
CA TRP A 336 25.01 -3.27 -12.18
C TRP A 336 26.24 -4.09 -12.53
N LEU A 337 26.74 -3.97 -13.78
CA LEU A 337 27.96 -4.66 -14.20
C LEU A 337 29.14 -4.32 -13.29
N PHE A 338 29.29 -3.05 -12.90
CA PHE A 338 30.30 -2.62 -11.95
C PHE A 338 30.16 -3.35 -10.59
N ASN A 339 28.96 -3.38 -10.02
CA ASN A 339 28.69 -4.08 -8.74
C ASN A 339 28.88 -5.59 -8.85
N ALA A 340 28.64 -6.16 -10.04
CA ALA A 340 28.84 -7.58 -10.34
C ALA A 340 30.30 -7.94 -10.66
N HIS A 341 31.22 -6.96 -10.64
CA HIS A 341 32.62 -7.11 -11.06
C HIS A 341 32.79 -7.61 -12.50
N LEU A 342 31.93 -7.15 -13.40
CA LEU A 342 31.89 -7.55 -14.80
C LEU A 342 32.31 -6.40 -15.72
N PRO A 343 33.04 -6.70 -16.81
CA PRO A 343 33.36 -5.70 -17.82
C PRO A 343 32.09 -5.31 -18.57
N ASP A 344 31.93 -4.04 -18.86
CA ASP A 344 30.99 -3.58 -19.87
C ASP A 344 31.70 -3.62 -21.23
N ILE A 345 31.46 -4.69 -22.00
CA ILE A 345 32.10 -4.88 -23.32
C ILE A 345 31.53 -3.94 -24.38
N THR A 346 30.43 -3.26 -24.07
CA THR A 346 29.83 -2.26 -24.94
C THR A 346 30.38 -0.87 -24.63
N ASP A 347 30.93 -0.63 -23.43
CA ASP A 347 31.39 0.71 -23.05
C ASP A 347 32.63 1.19 -23.83
N GLY A 348 32.36 2.09 -24.80
CA GLY A 348 33.35 2.76 -25.63
C GLY A 348 34.17 3.86 -24.97
N ARG A 349 33.78 4.31 -23.77
CA ARG A 349 34.27 5.55 -23.18
C ARG A 349 35.49 5.26 -22.32
N ALA A 350 36.67 5.17 -22.94
CA ALA A 350 37.95 4.80 -22.30
C ALA A 350 38.21 5.47 -20.93
N GLU A 351 37.80 6.74 -20.75
CA GLU A 351 38.00 7.48 -19.50
C GLU A 351 37.01 7.10 -18.38
N LEU A 352 35.80 6.67 -18.74
CA LEU A 352 34.70 6.33 -17.82
C LEU A 352 34.56 4.83 -17.57
N GLN A 353 35.37 4.01 -18.25
CA GLN A 353 35.37 2.57 -18.07
C GLN A 353 35.74 2.17 -16.64
N SER A 354 35.03 1.14 -16.17
CA SER A 354 35.36 0.45 -14.92
C SER A 354 36.73 -0.23 -15.00
N GLU A 355 37.30 -0.57 -13.85
CA GLU A 355 38.54 -1.35 -13.78
C GLU A 355 38.39 -2.72 -14.48
N TRP A 356 37.20 -3.31 -14.46
CA TRP A 356 36.89 -4.59 -15.10
C TRP A 356 36.94 -4.49 -16.61
N THR A 357 36.36 -3.43 -17.18
CA THR A 357 36.44 -3.16 -18.63
C THR A 357 37.87 -2.90 -19.05
N LYS A 358 38.60 -2.03 -18.32
CA LYS A 358 40.02 -1.72 -18.60
C LYS A 358 40.91 -2.95 -18.55
N ASN A 359 40.68 -3.86 -17.61
CA ASN A 359 41.40 -5.12 -17.49
C ASN A 359 41.15 -6.02 -18.71
N LEU A 360 39.90 -6.17 -19.15
CA LEU A 360 39.57 -6.95 -20.35
C LEU A 360 40.25 -6.37 -21.59
N GLU A 361 40.21 -5.05 -21.79
CA GLU A 361 40.91 -4.38 -22.89
C GLU A 361 42.42 -4.53 -22.82
N GLY A 362 43.00 -4.50 -21.61
CA GLY A 362 44.42 -4.79 -21.40
C GLY A 362 44.80 -6.18 -21.90
N LYS A 363 44.05 -7.21 -21.50
CA LYS A 363 44.27 -8.60 -21.94
C LYS A 363 44.09 -8.78 -23.45
N LEU A 364 43.11 -8.10 -24.04
CA LEU A 364 42.92 -8.09 -25.50
C LEU A 364 44.12 -7.47 -26.22
N ARG A 365 44.65 -6.34 -25.72
CA ARG A 365 45.86 -5.72 -26.25
C ARG A 365 47.09 -6.60 -26.09
N GLU A 366 47.26 -7.28 -24.96
CA GLU A 366 48.35 -8.22 -24.73
C GLU A 366 48.33 -9.38 -25.72
N LEU A 367 47.15 -9.96 -26.00
CA LEU A 367 47.00 -11.00 -27.01
C LEU A 367 47.42 -10.49 -28.40
N THR A 368 46.92 -9.31 -28.81
CA THR A 368 47.27 -8.71 -30.11
C THR A 368 48.78 -8.46 -30.19
N GLN A 369 49.41 -7.92 -29.15
CA GLN A 369 50.85 -7.69 -29.14
C GLN A 369 51.65 -9.00 -29.19
N ALA A 370 51.18 -10.06 -28.52
CA ALA A 370 51.81 -11.38 -28.57
C ALA A 370 51.74 -11.96 -29.99
N ALA A 371 50.59 -11.86 -30.64
CA ALA A 371 50.42 -12.28 -32.03
C ALA A 371 51.28 -11.46 -33.01
N ASP A 372 51.33 -10.12 -32.88
CA ASP A 372 52.18 -9.26 -33.72
C ASP A 372 53.67 -9.56 -33.55
N ARG A 373 54.11 -9.93 -32.33
CA ARG A 373 55.50 -10.35 -32.08
C ARG A 373 55.78 -11.70 -32.72
N ALA A 374 54.82 -12.62 -32.70
CA ALA A 374 54.95 -13.91 -33.36
C ALA A 374 55.02 -13.74 -34.89
N ASP A 375 54.21 -12.85 -35.47
CA ASP A 375 54.24 -12.49 -36.89
C ASP A 375 55.64 -11.98 -37.31
N ARG A 376 56.17 -11.01 -36.57
CA ARG A 376 57.55 -10.51 -36.79
C ARG A 376 58.65 -11.57 -36.61
N ALA A 377 58.39 -12.63 -35.84
CA ALA A 377 59.31 -13.77 -35.69
C ALA A 377 59.22 -14.78 -36.85
N GLY A 378 58.43 -14.49 -37.90
CA GLY A 378 58.32 -15.28 -39.12
C GLY A 378 57.05 -16.12 -39.25
N ILE A 379 56.02 -15.84 -38.45
CA ILE A 379 54.66 -16.30 -38.71
C ILE A 379 53.99 -15.31 -39.68
N GLN A 380 53.13 -15.76 -40.59
CA GLN A 380 52.16 -14.86 -41.23
C GLN A 380 50.91 -14.86 -40.36
N ALA A 381 50.63 -13.75 -39.69
CA ALA A 381 49.32 -13.54 -39.10
C ALA A 381 48.26 -13.59 -40.21
N ASP A 382 47.25 -14.43 -40.04
CA ASP A 382 46.09 -14.50 -40.94
C ASP A 382 45.45 -13.10 -41.08
N ASP A 383 44.97 -12.72 -42.27
CA ASP A 383 44.37 -11.39 -42.55
C ASP A 383 43.24 -11.03 -41.55
N LYS A 384 42.61 -12.05 -40.95
CA LYS A 384 41.60 -11.93 -39.89
C LYS A 384 42.11 -11.35 -38.57
N LEU A 385 43.42 -11.40 -38.33
CA LEU A 385 44.10 -10.90 -37.13
C LEU A 385 44.21 -9.36 -37.17
N THR A 386 44.54 -8.80 -38.34
CA THR A 386 44.48 -7.36 -38.61
C THR A 386 43.03 -6.85 -38.57
N GLN A 387 42.09 -7.63 -39.09
CA GLN A 387 40.67 -7.29 -39.07
C GLN A 387 40.09 -7.24 -37.64
N PHE A 388 40.56 -8.08 -36.71
CA PHE A 388 40.16 -8.02 -35.30
C PHE A 388 40.63 -6.77 -34.59
N ASN A 389 41.89 -6.37 -34.80
CA ASN A 389 42.45 -5.16 -34.22
C ASN A 389 41.64 -3.94 -34.67
N ALA A 390 41.26 -3.90 -35.96
CA ALA A 390 40.34 -2.91 -36.48
C ALA A 390 38.94 -3.02 -35.86
N THR A 391 38.34 -4.20 -35.80
CA THR A 391 36.94 -4.40 -35.33
C THR A 391 36.78 -4.15 -33.83
N VAL A 392 37.71 -4.55 -32.97
CA VAL A 392 37.61 -4.31 -31.51
C VAL A 392 37.80 -2.84 -31.18
N LEU A 393 38.79 -2.16 -31.77
CA LEU A 393 39.03 -0.74 -31.50
C LEU A 393 38.02 0.17 -32.22
N GLN A 394 37.58 -0.19 -33.44
CA GLN A 394 36.59 0.59 -34.21
C GLN A 394 35.14 0.30 -33.85
N GLU A 395 34.78 -0.77 -33.12
CA GLU A 395 33.39 -0.95 -32.65
C GLU A 395 33.19 -0.44 -31.22
N VAL A 396 34.25 -0.39 -30.42
CA VAL A 396 34.23 0.17 -29.05
C VAL A 396 34.20 1.70 -29.11
N VAL A 397 35.03 2.34 -29.95
CA VAL A 397 35.11 3.83 -30.04
C VAL A 397 33.82 4.52 -30.53
N PRO A 398 33.05 4.04 -31.54
CA PRO A 398 31.83 4.71 -31.99
C PRO A 398 30.61 4.45 -31.11
N LEU A 399 30.65 3.55 -30.11
CA LEU A 399 29.57 3.51 -29.13
C LEU A 399 29.49 4.81 -28.31
N VAL A 400 30.62 5.54 -28.21
CA VAL A 400 30.67 6.93 -27.72
C VAL A 400 29.77 7.84 -28.56
N ASN A 401 29.69 7.64 -29.88
CA ASN A 401 28.86 8.46 -30.76
C ASN A 401 27.36 8.22 -30.49
N LYS A 402 26.97 6.96 -30.25
CA LYS A 402 25.58 6.61 -29.87
C LYS A 402 25.21 7.13 -28.48
N THR A 403 26.07 6.94 -27.49
CA THR A 403 25.84 7.42 -26.11
C THR A 403 25.91 8.94 -25.99
N ALA A 404 26.75 9.62 -26.78
CA ALA A 404 26.79 11.07 -26.86
C ALA A 404 25.49 11.62 -27.48
N MET A 405 24.94 10.95 -28.51
CA MET A 405 23.63 11.29 -29.07
C MET A 405 22.49 11.07 -28.06
N GLU A 406 22.48 9.94 -27.33
CA GLU A 406 21.48 9.67 -26.29
C GLU A 406 21.58 10.68 -25.12
N THR A 407 22.80 11.05 -24.71
CA THR A 407 23.03 12.06 -23.66
C THR A 407 22.64 13.46 -24.14
N ALA A 408 22.95 13.79 -25.39
CA ALA A 408 22.52 15.03 -26.03
C ALA A 408 20.99 15.12 -26.11
N GLU A 409 20.32 14.02 -26.47
CA GLU A 409 18.86 13.95 -26.54
C GLU A 409 18.22 14.13 -25.15
N VAL A 410 18.77 13.52 -24.11
CA VAL A 410 18.31 13.71 -22.72
C VAL A 410 18.55 15.15 -22.25
N LEU A 411 19.69 15.75 -22.59
CA LEU A 411 20.02 17.14 -22.24
C LEU A 411 19.06 18.13 -22.93
N VAL A 412 18.79 17.92 -24.22
CA VAL A 412 17.82 18.70 -25.02
C VAL A 412 16.42 18.59 -24.41
N LYS A 413 15.97 17.37 -24.09
CA LYS A 413 14.67 17.12 -23.45
C LYS A 413 14.58 17.80 -22.08
N TYR A 414 15.62 17.72 -21.26
CA TYR A 414 15.65 18.33 -19.93
C TYR A 414 15.59 19.88 -20.00
N VAL A 415 16.39 20.50 -20.86
CA VAL A 415 16.38 21.96 -21.07
C VAL A 415 15.04 22.41 -21.61
N ALA A 416 14.48 21.68 -22.57
CA ALA A 416 13.17 21.99 -23.14
C ALA A 416 12.06 21.88 -22.10
N LEU A 417 12.04 20.81 -21.30
CA LEU A 417 11.05 20.61 -20.24
C LEU A 417 11.12 21.72 -19.18
N ASN A 418 12.34 22.09 -18.75
CA ASN A 418 12.54 23.12 -17.73
C ASN A 418 12.13 24.54 -18.20
N LEU A 419 12.23 24.83 -19.50
CA LEU A 419 11.82 26.13 -20.05
C LEU A 419 10.32 26.18 -20.35
N LEU A 420 9.73 25.06 -20.77
CA LEU A 420 8.28 24.93 -20.93
C LEU A 420 7.55 25.06 -19.57
N THR A 421 8.10 24.50 -18.49
CA THR A 421 7.54 24.66 -17.13
C THR A 421 7.67 26.09 -16.60
N GLN A 422 8.53 26.91 -17.19
CA GLN A 422 8.66 28.34 -16.91
C GLN A 422 7.80 29.23 -17.84
N GLY A 423 6.96 28.63 -18.69
CA GLY A 423 6.03 29.33 -19.57
C GLY A 423 6.68 30.03 -20.78
N LYS A 424 7.89 29.59 -21.18
CA LYS A 424 8.60 30.14 -22.35
C LYS A 424 7.98 29.68 -23.66
N THR A 425 8.17 30.47 -24.72
CA THR A 425 7.62 30.16 -26.04
C THR A 425 8.38 29.01 -26.71
N ALA A 426 7.75 28.33 -27.67
CA ALA A 426 8.38 27.21 -28.37
C ALA A 426 9.69 27.61 -29.09
N GLU A 427 9.75 28.84 -29.63
CA GLU A 427 10.94 29.39 -30.26
C GLU A 427 12.08 29.58 -29.25
N ASP A 428 11.80 30.14 -28.07
CA ASP A 428 12.80 30.32 -27.00
C ASP A 428 13.35 28.98 -26.48
N VAL A 429 12.47 27.97 -26.41
CA VAL A 429 12.83 26.61 -26.00
C VAL A 429 13.75 25.95 -27.02
N LYS A 430 13.43 26.07 -28.32
CA LYS A 430 14.24 25.54 -29.41
C LYS A 430 15.64 26.17 -29.44
N ASP A 431 15.72 27.49 -29.30
CA ASP A 431 16.98 28.23 -29.34
C ASP A 431 17.90 27.89 -28.15
N ALA A 432 17.32 27.77 -26.94
CA ALA A 432 18.07 27.40 -25.75
C ALA A 432 18.53 25.93 -25.76
N ALA A 433 17.70 25.01 -26.26
CA ALA A 433 18.07 23.61 -26.42
C ALA A 433 19.19 23.43 -27.45
N ASN A 434 19.13 24.14 -28.58
CA ASN A 434 20.19 24.17 -29.58
C ASN A 434 21.50 24.74 -29.04
N LYS A 435 21.44 25.79 -28.22
CA LYS A 435 22.63 26.39 -27.59
C LYS A 435 23.27 25.47 -26.54
N ALA A 436 22.46 24.75 -25.78
CA ALA A 436 22.92 23.74 -24.82
C ALA A 436 23.58 22.55 -25.54
N LEU A 437 22.97 22.10 -26.64
CA LEU A 437 23.51 21.06 -27.51
C LEU A 437 24.86 21.48 -28.11
N LEU A 438 24.95 22.68 -28.69
CA LEU A 438 26.20 23.25 -29.23
C LEU A 438 27.29 23.41 -28.16
N GLY A 439 26.90 23.77 -26.93
CA GLY A 439 27.81 23.85 -25.78
C GLY A 439 28.35 22.49 -25.36
N PHE A 440 27.49 21.46 -25.34
CA PHE A 440 27.85 20.07 -25.06
C PHE A 440 28.80 19.52 -26.14
N VAL A 441 28.50 19.76 -27.41
CA VAL A 441 29.31 19.30 -28.55
C VAL A 441 30.69 19.98 -28.57
N LYS A 442 30.79 21.28 -28.26
CA LYS A 442 32.08 22.00 -28.17
C LYS A 442 33.02 21.48 -27.08
N GLY A 443 32.52 20.76 -26.07
CA GLY A 443 33.33 20.17 -25.01
C GLY A 443 34.05 18.87 -25.39
N LEU A 444 33.72 18.25 -26.53
CA LEU A 444 34.09 16.86 -26.85
C LEU A 444 35.31 16.70 -27.79
N GLY A 445 36.11 17.75 -28.00
CA GLY A 445 37.35 17.67 -28.80
C GLY A 445 37.13 17.81 -30.32
N HIS A 446 38.12 18.42 -31.00
CA HIS A 446 37.94 19.09 -32.30
C HIS A 446 37.56 18.15 -33.47
N ASP A 447 38.01 16.89 -33.47
CA ASP A 447 37.76 15.93 -34.57
C ASP A 447 36.35 15.31 -34.50
N MET A 448 35.77 15.24 -33.29
CA MET A 448 34.41 14.74 -33.07
C MET A 448 33.35 15.82 -33.40
N VAL A 449 33.72 17.09 -33.24
CA VAL A 449 32.91 18.27 -33.54
C VAL A 449 32.61 18.40 -35.04
N ASP A 450 33.58 18.12 -35.92
CA ASP A 450 33.42 18.24 -37.36
C ASP A 450 32.50 17.16 -37.97
N GLY A 451 32.45 15.96 -37.36
CA GLY A 451 31.54 14.89 -37.77
C GLY A 451 30.08 15.18 -37.39
N VAL A 452 29.85 15.61 -36.14
CA VAL A 452 28.51 15.91 -35.62
C VAL A 452 27.91 17.16 -36.29
N LEU A 453 28.72 18.19 -36.57
CA LEU A 453 28.25 19.38 -37.30
C LEU A 453 27.83 19.06 -38.74
N LYS A 454 28.48 18.08 -39.39
CA LYS A 454 28.09 17.62 -40.73
C LYS A 454 26.73 16.93 -40.75
N ASP A 455 26.46 16.09 -39.75
CA ASP A 455 25.21 15.32 -39.68
C ASP A 455 24.03 16.17 -39.20
N VAL A 456 24.27 17.16 -38.34
CA VAL A 456 23.25 18.16 -37.94
C VAL A 456 22.92 19.11 -39.09
N ALA A 457 23.91 19.57 -39.85
CA ALA A 457 23.67 20.38 -41.06
C ALA A 457 22.90 19.59 -42.14
N ALA A 458 23.15 18.28 -42.26
CA ALA A 458 22.41 17.40 -43.17
C ALA A 458 20.95 17.12 -42.72
N ALA A 459 20.63 17.33 -41.44
CA ALA A 459 19.28 17.22 -40.91
C ALA A 459 18.47 18.50 -41.07
N GLU A 460 19.10 19.68 -41.10
CA GLU A 460 18.45 20.96 -41.41
C GLU A 460 18.09 21.09 -42.90
N ASP A 461 18.82 20.43 -43.81
CA ASP A 461 18.54 20.42 -45.27
C ASP A 461 17.41 19.45 -45.69
N LYS A 462 16.73 18.80 -44.73
CA LYS A 462 15.63 17.82 -44.97
C LYS A 462 14.28 18.16 -44.33
N GLU A 463 14.13 19.34 -43.73
CA GLU A 463 12.82 20.01 -43.56
C GLU A 463 12.64 21.11 -44.61
#